data_AF-A0AAU4A5P2-F1
#
_entry.id   AF-A0AAU4A5P2-F1
#
_cell.length_a   1.000
_cell.length_b   1.000
_cell.length_c   1.000
_cell.angle_alpha   90.00
_cell.angle_beta   90.00
_cell.angle_gamma   90.00
#
_symmetry.space_group_name_H-M   'P 1'
#
loop_
_entity.id
_entity.type
_entity.pdbx_description
1 polymer ?
#
loop_
_entity_poly.entity_id
_entity_poly.type
_entity_poly.pdbx_seq_one_letter_code
_entity_poly.pdbx_strand_id
1 'polypeptide(L)'
;MGTSPAQEEPLGRSGGRAEPAIPNDNAAHASLPARPRDRVLRAACVAVPPLWAALGVRHAAGTLRHYLRGTGRPYRVDARALLAVPAVREEVDARLAEWRAAAGALGEPGAYAADSGWRGVLIGRRAGAGGSADWWLALRGAQYRISGTVRVHEDGSVVSDYRFQVHKSWNFDRGESEFGIPFGPFARLHETGLAREFTAVGEVDGLVDAEGPRESCPRGGLLVDTPAGEG
;
A
#
# COMPACT_ATOMS: atom_id res chain seq x y z
N MET A 1 29.16 -7.93 -20.24
CA MET A 1 28.26 -8.16 -19.09
C MET A 1 28.89 -7.46 -17.90
N GLY A 2 28.50 -6.21 -17.65
CA GLY A 2 29.02 -5.44 -16.52
C GLY A 2 28.40 -5.96 -15.23
N THR A 3 29.24 -6.39 -14.30
CA THR A 3 28.86 -6.65 -12.91
C THR A 3 28.32 -5.36 -12.30
N SER A 4 27.05 -5.36 -11.87
CA SER A 4 26.47 -4.29 -11.06
C SER A 4 27.41 -3.94 -9.91
N PRO A 5 27.66 -2.65 -9.61
CA PRO A 5 28.32 -2.28 -8.37
C PRO A 5 27.51 -2.88 -7.21
N ALA A 6 28.20 -3.57 -6.30
CA ALA A 6 27.58 -4.19 -5.15
C ALA A 6 26.99 -3.09 -4.25
N GLN A 7 25.71 -2.78 -4.42
CA GLN A 7 24.96 -1.99 -3.45
C GLN A 7 24.75 -2.85 -2.20
N GLU A 8 25.26 -2.40 -1.05
CA GLU A 8 25.05 -3.06 0.24
C GLU A 8 23.58 -2.93 0.73
N GLU A 9 22.83 -1.92 0.25
CA GLU A 9 21.42 -1.71 0.60
C GLU A 9 20.59 -1.28 -0.63
N PRO A 10 19.37 -1.83 -0.83
CA PRO A 10 18.49 -1.41 -1.91
C PRO A 10 17.97 0.02 -1.73
N LEU A 11 17.73 0.69 -2.86
CA LEU A 11 17.20 2.06 -2.88
C LEU A 11 15.84 2.16 -2.15
N GLY A 12 15.68 3.19 -1.33
CA GLY A 12 14.43 3.54 -0.64
C GLY A 12 14.06 2.70 0.59
N ARG A 13 14.99 1.88 1.10
CA ARG A 13 14.76 1.06 2.29
C ARG A 13 14.70 1.86 3.60
N SER A 14 15.30 3.06 3.60
CA SER A 14 15.37 3.94 4.77
C SER A 14 13.99 4.30 5.33
N GLY A 15 13.72 3.91 6.57
CA GLY A 15 12.44 4.14 7.26
C GLY A 15 11.34 3.11 6.95
N GLY A 16 11.63 2.09 6.13
CA GLY A 16 10.75 0.94 5.93
C GLY A 16 10.74 0.05 7.17
N ARG A 17 9.57 -0.48 7.52
CA ARG A 17 9.46 -1.46 8.61
C ARG A 17 9.82 -2.86 8.11
N ALA A 18 10.24 -3.70 9.07
CA ALA A 18 10.36 -5.13 8.88
C ALA A 18 9.00 -5.77 8.54
N GLU A 19 9.04 -7.04 8.16
CA GLU A 19 7.87 -7.82 7.78
C GLU A 19 6.74 -7.68 8.80
N PRO A 20 5.51 -7.45 8.32
CA PRO A 20 4.42 -7.13 9.21
C PRO A 20 4.08 -8.34 10.07
N ALA A 21 4.21 -8.16 11.38
CA ALA A 21 3.64 -9.06 12.36
C ALA A 21 2.14 -8.76 12.51
N ILE A 22 1.37 -9.76 12.91
CA ILE A 22 -0.04 -9.60 13.31
C ILE A 22 -0.05 -9.32 14.82
N PRO A 23 -0.13 -8.07 15.28
CA PRO A 23 -0.65 -7.85 16.63
C PRO A 23 -2.12 -8.30 16.63
N ASN A 24 -2.47 -9.19 17.54
CA ASN A 24 -3.87 -9.47 17.86
C ASN A 24 -4.00 -9.37 19.37
N ASP A 25 -4.62 -8.29 19.84
CA ASP A 25 -4.81 -8.04 21.26
C ASP A 25 -6.13 -8.66 21.77
N ASN A 26 -6.87 -9.37 20.91
CA ASN A 26 -8.09 -10.07 21.28
C ASN A 26 -7.81 -11.47 21.86
N ALA A 27 -8.79 -12.00 22.60
CA ALA A 27 -8.74 -13.39 23.04
C ALA A 27 -8.79 -14.35 21.84
N ALA A 28 -8.22 -15.55 22.00
CA ALA A 28 -8.14 -16.54 20.93
C ALA A 28 -9.52 -16.87 20.33
N HIS A 29 -9.53 -17.23 19.05
CA HIS A 29 -10.74 -17.61 18.33
C HIS A 29 -11.51 -18.73 19.04
N ALA A 30 -12.83 -18.56 19.17
CA ALA A 30 -13.73 -19.52 19.83
C ALA A 30 -13.34 -19.89 21.28
N SER A 31 -12.62 -19.01 21.97
CA SER A 31 -12.27 -19.16 23.39
C SER A 31 -13.43 -18.88 24.35
N LEU A 32 -14.50 -18.21 23.88
CA LEU A 32 -15.65 -17.84 24.69
C LEU A 32 -16.94 -18.52 24.21
N PRO A 33 -17.89 -18.80 25.11
CA PRO A 33 -19.20 -19.29 24.72
C PRO A 33 -20.04 -18.18 24.06
N ALA A 34 -20.70 -18.52 22.95
CA ALA A 34 -21.64 -17.63 22.26
C ALA A 34 -22.90 -17.36 23.10
N ARG A 35 -23.29 -16.08 23.23
CA ARG A 35 -24.54 -15.66 23.87
C ARG A 35 -25.62 -15.35 22.82
N PRO A 36 -26.91 -15.33 23.19
CA PRO A 36 -27.99 -14.97 22.25
C PRO A 36 -27.75 -13.63 21.53
N ARG A 37 -27.27 -12.62 22.25
CA ARG A 37 -26.94 -11.30 21.67
C ARG A 37 -25.86 -11.36 20.57
N ASP A 38 -24.94 -12.32 20.63
CA ASP A 38 -23.90 -12.48 19.60
C ASP A 38 -24.48 -13.07 18.32
N ARG A 39 -25.44 -13.98 18.46
CA ARG A 39 -26.16 -14.53 17.30
C ARG A 39 -27.03 -13.47 16.64
N VAL A 40 -27.67 -12.60 17.42
CA VAL A 40 -28.42 -11.44 16.89
C VAL A 40 -27.48 -10.49 16.15
N LEU A 41 -26.34 -10.13 16.75
CA LEU A 41 -25.34 -9.29 16.08
C LEU A 41 -24.84 -9.93 14.78
N ARG A 42 -24.48 -11.22 14.82
CA ARG A 42 -24.08 -11.95 13.61
C ARG A 42 -25.17 -11.91 12.54
N ALA A 43 -26.43 -12.14 12.90
CA ALA A 43 -27.54 -12.08 11.95
C ALA A 43 -27.69 -10.68 11.32
N ALA A 44 -27.57 -9.62 12.12
CA ALA A 44 -27.54 -8.25 11.62
C ALA A 44 -26.36 -8.04 10.65
N CYS A 45 -25.16 -8.49 11.00
CA CYS A 45 -23.98 -8.40 10.13
C CYS A 45 -24.14 -9.18 8.82
N VAL A 46 -24.84 -10.32 8.82
CA VAL A 46 -25.09 -11.11 7.59
C VAL A 46 -25.97 -10.35 6.59
N ALA A 47 -26.87 -9.48 7.07
CA ALA A 47 -27.73 -8.66 6.21
C ALA A 47 -27.00 -7.45 5.58
N VAL A 48 -25.84 -7.05 6.10
CA VAL A 48 -25.12 -5.85 5.65
C VAL A 48 -24.42 -6.04 4.29
N PRO A 49 -23.66 -7.12 4.02
CA PRO A 49 -22.98 -7.29 2.74
C PRO A 49 -23.85 -7.23 1.47
N PRO A 50 -25.06 -7.82 1.40
CA PRO A 50 -25.89 -7.68 0.22
C PRO A 50 -26.32 -6.22 -0.01
N LEU A 51 -26.64 -5.47 1.06
CA LEU A 51 -26.96 -4.04 0.98
C LEU A 51 -25.75 -3.23 0.47
N TRP A 52 -24.57 -3.46 1.04
CA TRP A 52 -23.34 -2.78 0.58
C TRP A 52 -23.00 -3.10 -0.87
N ALA A 53 -23.14 -4.35 -1.29
CA ALA A 53 -22.92 -4.73 -2.68
C ALA A 53 -23.90 -4.03 -3.63
N ALA A 54 -25.18 -3.88 -3.25
CA ALA A 54 -26.17 -3.15 -4.01
C ALA A 54 -25.86 -1.64 -4.11
N LEU A 55 -25.21 -1.07 -3.09
CA LEU A 55 -24.73 0.32 -3.07
C LEU A 55 -23.36 0.50 -3.74
N GLY A 56 -22.80 -0.53 -4.38
CA GLY A 56 -21.51 -0.45 -5.08
C GLY A 56 -20.27 -0.56 -4.17
N VAL A 57 -20.45 -0.83 -2.88
CA VAL A 57 -19.40 -0.96 -1.86
C VAL A 57 -18.92 -2.42 -1.78
N ARG A 58 -18.33 -2.89 -2.88
CA ARG A 58 -18.12 -4.32 -3.14
C ARG A 58 -16.95 -4.90 -2.35
N HIS A 59 -15.87 -4.14 -2.17
CA HIS A 59 -14.70 -4.59 -1.41
C HIS A 59 -15.06 -4.76 0.07
N ALA A 60 -15.77 -3.79 0.67
CA ALA A 60 -16.24 -3.88 2.05
C ALA A 60 -17.23 -5.03 2.26
N ALA A 61 -18.16 -5.22 1.31
CA ALA A 61 -19.06 -6.37 1.34
C ALA A 61 -18.28 -7.70 1.28
N GLY A 62 -17.22 -7.75 0.48
CA GLY A 62 -16.31 -8.89 0.36
C GLY A 62 -15.61 -9.23 1.69
N THR A 63 -14.96 -8.24 2.30
CA THR A 63 -14.22 -8.43 3.56
C THR A 63 -15.16 -8.82 4.71
N LEU A 64 -16.32 -8.17 4.84
CA LEU A 64 -17.30 -8.51 5.88
C LEU A 64 -17.89 -9.91 5.67
N ARG A 65 -18.19 -10.32 4.44
CA ARG A 65 -18.61 -11.72 4.17
C ARG A 65 -17.53 -12.71 4.57
N HIS A 66 -16.28 -12.41 4.25
CA HIS A 66 -15.16 -13.28 4.57
C HIS A 66 -14.98 -13.44 6.08
N TYR A 67 -15.09 -12.35 6.82
CA TYR A 67 -15.10 -12.35 8.29
C TYR A 67 -16.18 -13.30 8.84
N LEU A 68 -17.42 -13.12 8.37
CA LEU A 68 -18.60 -13.87 8.85
C LEU A 68 -18.62 -15.35 8.43
N ARG A 69 -17.82 -15.74 7.43
CA ARG A 69 -17.58 -17.16 7.10
C ARG A 69 -16.76 -17.87 8.17
N GLY A 70 -16.03 -17.16 9.02
CA GLY A 70 -15.35 -17.74 10.18
C GLY A 70 -14.13 -18.61 9.86
N THR A 71 -13.60 -18.58 8.64
CA THR A 71 -12.51 -19.49 8.25
C THR A 71 -11.14 -19.04 8.73
N GLY A 72 -10.91 -17.73 8.88
CA GLY A 72 -9.60 -17.14 9.20
C GLY A 72 -8.56 -17.30 8.11
N ARG A 73 -8.92 -17.84 6.94
CA ARG A 73 -8.01 -17.96 5.80
C ARG A 73 -7.63 -16.57 5.29
N PRO A 74 -6.44 -16.37 4.70
CA PRO A 74 -6.09 -15.09 4.09
C PRO A 74 -7.13 -14.65 3.05
N TYR A 75 -7.50 -13.37 3.09
CA TYR A 75 -8.37 -12.73 2.12
C TYR A 75 -7.53 -12.12 1.01
N ARG A 76 -7.85 -12.42 -0.25
CA ARG A 76 -7.17 -11.82 -1.40
C ARG A 76 -7.75 -10.45 -1.71
N VAL A 77 -6.91 -9.43 -1.60
CA VAL A 77 -7.19 -8.05 -1.98
C VAL A 77 -6.83 -7.87 -3.45
N ASP A 78 -7.68 -7.15 -4.19
CA ASP A 78 -7.32 -6.66 -5.52
C ASP A 78 -6.30 -5.53 -5.37
N ALA A 79 -5.02 -5.89 -5.44
CA ALA A 79 -3.90 -4.98 -5.24
C ALA A 79 -3.85 -3.89 -6.33
N ARG A 80 -4.27 -4.20 -7.57
CA ARG A 80 -4.32 -3.24 -8.67
C ARG A 80 -5.40 -2.18 -8.42
N ALA A 81 -6.60 -2.61 -8.01
CA ALA A 81 -7.68 -1.69 -7.66
C ALA A 81 -7.35 -0.86 -6.42
N LEU A 82 -6.64 -1.43 -5.43
CA LEU A 82 -6.16 -0.68 -4.28
C LEU A 82 -5.10 0.36 -4.68
N LEU A 83 -4.18 0.00 -5.57
CA LEU A 83 -3.16 0.92 -6.10
C LEU A 83 -3.76 2.12 -6.86
N ALA A 84 -4.99 1.99 -7.34
CA ALA A 84 -5.71 3.05 -8.03
C ALA A 84 -6.39 4.03 -7.06
N VAL A 85 -6.40 3.75 -5.76
CA VAL A 85 -6.89 4.69 -4.74
C VAL A 85 -5.90 5.85 -4.63
N PRO A 86 -6.33 7.12 -4.72
CA PRO A 86 -5.39 8.23 -4.83
C PRO A 86 -4.43 8.34 -3.64
N ALA A 87 -4.88 8.17 -2.39
CA ALA A 87 -3.98 8.18 -1.24
C ALA A 87 -2.90 7.08 -1.30
N VAL A 88 -3.20 5.92 -1.89
CA VAL A 88 -2.23 4.83 -2.07
C VAL A 88 -1.29 5.16 -3.24
N ARG A 89 -1.85 5.73 -4.31
CA ARG A 89 -1.10 6.14 -5.48
C ARG A 89 -0.07 7.22 -5.15
N GLU A 90 -0.49 8.28 -4.46
CA GLU A 90 0.38 9.38 -4.02
C GLU A 90 1.56 8.88 -3.18
N GLU A 91 1.30 7.95 -2.25
CA GLU A 91 2.35 7.33 -1.43
C GLU A 91 3.33 6.51 -2.27
N VAL A 92 2.85 5.73 -3.25
CA VAL A 92 3.71 4.96 -4.15
C VAL A 92 4.52 5.87 -5.07
N ASP A 93 3.90 6.89 -5.66
CA ASP A 93 4.55 7.83 -6.56
C ASP A 93 5.64 8.64 -5.84
N ALA A 94 5.43 8.99 -4.56
CA ALA A 94 6.46 9.61 -3.73
C ALA A 94 7.68 8.71 -3.55
N ARG A 95 7.48 7.40 -3.30
CA ARG A 95 8.59 6.44 -3.18
C ARG A 95 9.32 6.21 -4.50
N LEU A 96 8.58 6.17 -5.62
CA LEU A 96 9.19 6.10 -6.96
C LEU A 96 10.02 7.35 -7.26
N ALA A 97 9.57 8.54 -6.87
CA ALA A 97 10.34 9.77 -7.00
C ALA A 97 11.63 9.74 -6.16
N GLU A 98 11.58 9.22 -4.93
CA GLU A 98 12.76 9.02 -4.09
C GLU A 98 13.77 8.05 -4.74
N TRP A 99 13.27 6.94 -5.30
CA TRP A 99 14.11 5.99 -6.04
C TRP A 99 14.80 6.63 -7.24
N ARG A 100 14.06 7.42 -8.03
CA ARG A 100 14.60 8.15 -9.18
C ARG A 100 15.67 9.17 -8.76
N ALA A 101 15.40 9.94 -7.72
CA ALA A 101 16.36 10.91 -7.19
C ALA A 101 17.64 10.23 -6.68
N ALA A 102 17.50 9.12 -5.95
CA ALA A 102 18.63 8.37 -5.43
C ALA A 102 19.47 7.73 -6.56
N ALA A 103 18.82 7.15 -7.57
CA ALA A 103 19.50 6.59 -8.73
C ALA A 103 20.23 7.68 -9.55
N GLY A 104 19.58 8.83 -9.77
CA GLY A 104 20.21 9.97 -10.45
C GLY A 104 21.41 10.54 -9.69
N ALA A 105 21.40 10.51 -8.36
CA ALA A 105 22.53 10.94 -7.53
C ALA A 105 23.75 10.01 -7.61
N LEU A 106 23.56 8.74 -7.99
CA LEU A 106 24.67 7.81 -8.26
C LEU A 106 25.42 8.17 -9.54
N GLY A 107 24.76 8.85 -10.50
CA GLY A 107 25.38 9.44 -11.68
C GLY A 107 25.90 8.45 -12.74
N GLU A 108 25.74 7.14 -12.51
CA GLU A 108 26.24 6.09 -13.40
C GLU A 108 25.06 5.36 -14.08
N PRO A 109 25.14 5.06 -15.39
CA PRO A 109 24.19 4.16 -16.03
C PRO A 109 24.26 2.76 -15.42
N GLY A 110 23.12 2.13 -15.18
CA GLY A 110 23.09 0.83 -14.52
C GLY A 110 21.72 0.41 -14.01
N ALA A 111 21.68 -0.78 -13.43
CA ALA A 111 20.50 -1.34 -12.77
C ALA A 111 20.74 -1.41 -11.25
N TYR A 112 19.80 -0.84 -10.51
CA TYR A 112 19.84 -0.70 -9.05
C TYR A 112 18.66 -1.41 -8.42
N ALA A 113 18.92 -2.21 -7.39
CA ALA A 113 17.86 -2.87 -6.63
C ALA A 113 17.12 -1.83 -5.78
N ALA A 114 15.80 -1.92 -5.71
CA ALA A 114 14.98 -0.97 -4.98
C ALA A 114 13.91 -1.68 -4.13
N ASP A 115 13.71 -1.19 -2.91
CA ASP A 115 12.80 -1.77 -1.92
C ASP A 115 12.40 -0.73 -0.89
N SER A 116 11.11 -0.42 -0.79
CA SER A 116 10.61 0.58 0.16
C SER A 116 10.61 0.08 1.62
N GLY A 117 10.77 -1.23 1.82
CA GLY A 117 10.30 -1.90 3.03
C GLY A 117 8.78 -1.75 3.23
N TRP A 118 8.25 -2.22 4.36
CA TRP A 118 6.82 -2.08 4.66
C TRP A 118 6.49 -0.68 5.19
N ARG A 119 5.54 -0.02 4.54
CA ARG A 119 5.02 1.32 4.88
C ARG A 119 3.55 1.24 5.22
N GLY A 120 3.02 2.22 5.93
CA GLY A 120 1.58 2.32 6.22
C GLY A 120 0.93 3.38 5.34
N VAL A 121 -0.31 3.14 4.94
CA VAL A 121 -1.15 4.13 4.26
C VAL A 121 -2.55 4.13 4.87
N LEU A 122 -3.08 5.32 5.11
CA LEU A 122 -4.47 5.52 5.56
C LEU A 122 -5.34 5.87 4.35
N ILE A 123 -6.52 5.29 4.29
CA ILE A 123 -7.45 5.51 3.18
C ILE A 123 -8.58 6.39 3.71
N GLY A 124 -8.74 7.58 3.15
CA GLY A 124 -9.82 8.48 3.53
C GLY A 124 -11.21 7.96 3.13
N ARG A 125 -12.25 8.41 3.83
CA ARG A 125 -13.65 8.08 3.47
C ARG A 125 -14.15 8.81 2.22
N ARG A 126 -13.76 10.08 2.05
CA ARG A 126 -14.32 10.97 1.01
C ARG A 126 -13.47 10.93 -0.26
N ALA A 127 -14.12 10.75 -1.40
CA ALA A 127 -13.48 10.64 -2.72
C ALA A 127 -12.59 11.86 -3.08
N GLY A 128 -12.96 13.07 -2.65
CA GLY A 128 -12.24 14.30 -3.00
C GLY A 128 -10.93 14.58 -2.24
N ALA A 129 -10.63 13.82 -1.18
CA ALA A 129 -9.38 13.94 -0.41
C ALA A 129 -8.55 12.66 -0.50
N GLY A 130 -8.48 12.10 -1.72
CA GLY A 130 -7.80 10.84 -2.02
C GLY A 130 -8.42 9.58 -1.40
N GLY A 131 -9.68 9.68 -0.95
CA GLY A 131 -10.38 8.59 -0.28
C GLY A 131 -11.16 7.65 -1.20
N SER A 132 -11.64 6.56 -0.63
CA SER A 132 -12.60 5.65 -1.24
C SER A 132 -13.46 5.06 -0.15
N ALA A 133 -14.76 5.33 -0.15
CA ALA A 133 -15.67 4.82 0.89
C ALA A 133 -15.68 3.29 0.94
N ASP A 134 -15.54 2.63 -0.22
CA ASP A 134 -15.44 1.18 -0.30
C ASP A 134 -14.16 0.67 0.35
N TRP A 135 -13.00 1.17 -0.06
CA TRP A 135 -11.71 0.73 0.50
C TRP A 135 -11.51 1.15 1.96
N TRP A 136 -12.06 2.29 2.35
CA TRP A 136 -12.08 2.74 3.74
C TRP A 136 -12.95 1.82 4.61
N LEU A 137 -14.14 1.43 4.17
CA LEU A 137 -14.94 0.44 4.89
C LEU A 137 -14.28 -0.96 4.88
N ALA A 138 -13.59 -1.30 3.80
CA ALA A 138 -12.96 -2.62 3.65
C ALA A 138 -11.73 -2.79 4.53
N LEU A 139 -10.81 -1.80 4.55
CA LEU A 139 -9.49 -1.91 5.15
C LEU A 139 -9.15 -0.77 6.12
N ARG A 140 -9.73 0.44 5.92
CA ARG A 140 -9.39 1.73 6.58
C ARG A 140 -7.99 2.25 6.31
N GLY A 141 -7.02 1.37 6.34
CA GLY A 141 -5.63 1.58 6.00
C GLY A 141 -4.96 0.23 5.79
N ALA A 142 -3.79 0.23 5.18
CA ALA A 142 -3.05 -0.98 4.89
C ALA A 142 -1.55 -0.75 5.05
N GLN A 143 -0.80 -1.85 5.16
CA GLN A 143 0.63 -1.82 4.95
C GLN A 143 0.90 -2.13 3.48
N TYR A 144 1.81 -1.40 2.85
CA TYR A 144 2.24 -1.64 1.49
C TYR A 144 3.75 -1.75 1.40
N ARG A 145 4.23 -2.41 0.34
CA ARG A 145 5.65 -2.46 -0.02
C ARG A 145 5.75 -2.39 -1.54
N ILE A 146 6.66 -1.56 -2.04
CA ILE A 146 7.10 -1.62 -3.43
C ILE A 146 8.53 -2.16 -3.47
N SER A 147 8.79 -3.07 -4.39
CA SER A 147 10.11 -3.68 -4.60
C SER A 147 10.36 -3.90 -6.08
N GLY A 148 11.58 -3.69 -6.55
CA GLY A 148 11.84 -3.73 -7.97
C GLY A 148 13.26 -3.38 -8.38
N THR A 149 13.40 -2.90 -9.60
CA THR A 149 14.67 -2.48 -10.20
C THR A 149 14.50 -1.13 -10.87
N VAL A 150 15.41 -0.21 -10.55
CA VAL A 150 15.52 1.10 -11.18
C VAL A 150 16.66 1.02 -12.19
N ARG A 151 16.42 1.40 -13.44
CA ARG A 151 17.42 1.47 -14.50
C ARG A 151 17.67 2.91 -14.90
N VAL A 152 18.93 3.29 -14.89
CA VAL A 152 19.43 4.56 -15.42
C VAL A 152 20.09 4.28 -16.75
N HIS A 153 19.60 4.93 -17.81
CA HIS A 153 20.12 4.80 -19.17
C HIS A 153 21.24 5.83 -19.44
N GLU A 154 22.01 5.62 -20.50
CA GLU A 154 23.11 6.53 -20.89
C GLU A 154 22.63 7.95 -21.21
N ASP A 155 21.38 8.09 -21.67
CA ASP A 155 20.73 9.38 -21.94
C ASP A 155 20.19 10.07 -20.66
N GLY A 156 20.41 9.46 -19.49
CA GLY A 156 19.92 9.96 -18.21
C GLY A 156 18.44 9.68 -17.93
N SER A 157 17.73 8.96 -18.82
CA SER A 157 16.36 8.52 -18.54
C SER A 157 16.34 7.44 -17.44
N VAL A 158 15.27 7.46 -16.64
CA VAL A 158 15.12 6.54 -15.50
C VAL A 158 13.81 5.77 -15.63
N VAL A 159 13.92 4.44 -15.60
CA VAL A 159 12.79 3.51 -15.67
C VAL A 159 12.81 2.60 -14.45
N SER A 160 11.67 2.49 -13.77
CA SER A 160 11.51 1.60 -12.61
C SER A 160 10.50 0.50 -12.92
N ASP A 161 10.95 -0.76 -12.91
CA ASP A 161 10.05 -1.91 -12.83
C ASP A 161 9.79 -2.23 -11.36
N TYR A 162 8.53 -2.37 -10.97
CA TYR A 162 8.19 -2.65 -9.59
C TYR A 162 7.02 -3.61 -9.42
N ARG A 163 7.04 -4.29 -8.28
CA ARG A 163 5.94 -5.04 -7.68
C ARG A 163 5.34 -4.21 -6.56
N PHE A 164 4.01 -4.16 -6.48
CA PHE A 164 3.28 -3.60 -5.34
C PHE A 164 2.65 -4.72 -4.53
N GLN A 165 2.92 -4.75 -3.22
CA GLN A 165 2.39 -5.71 -2.27
C GLN A 165 1.60 -5.01 -1.18
N VAL A 166 0.51 -5.64 -0.72
CA VAL A 166 -0.32 -5.16 0.38
C VAL A 166 -0.50 -6.22 1.44
N HIS A 167 -0.45 -5.79 2.70
CA HIS A 167 -0.75 -6.57 3.88
C HIS A 167 -1.65 -5.78 4.84
N LYS A 168 -2.64 -6.44 5.43
CA LYS A 168 -3.45 -5.88 6.51
C LYS A 168 -3.89 -6.97 7.47
N SER A 169 -3.55 -6.82 8.74
CA SER A 169 -4.25 -7.53 9.82
C SER A 169 -5.66 -6.97 9.93
N TRP A 170 -6.66 -7.80 9.61
CA TRP A 170 -8.07 -7.44 9.68
C TRP A 170 -8.63 -7.95 11.00
N ASN A 171 -8.54 -7.10 12.01
CA ASN A 171 -8.88 -7.35 13.40
C ASN A 171 -9.77 -6.22 13.96
N PHE A 172 -10.38 -6.50 15.11
CA PHE A 172 -11.19 -5.55 15.87
C PHE A 172 -10.66 -5.44 17.29
N ASP A 173 -9.65 -4.61 17.53
CA ASP A 173 -9.03 -4.54 18.85
C ASP A 173 -10.01 -4.00 19.91
N ARG A 174 -10.07 -4.68 21.06
CA ARG A 174 -11.01 -4.33 22.13
C ARG A 174 -10.67 -2.96 22.72
N GLY A 175 -11.70 -2.16 22.99
CA GLY A 175 -11.54 -0.82 23.56
C GLY A 175 -11.34 0.26 22.50
N GLU A 176 -11.07 -0.14 21.26
CA GLU A 176 -11.10 0.76 20.13
C GLU A 176 -12.51 0.96 19.58
N SER A 177 -12.68 2.09 18.93
CA SER A 177 -13.90 2.42 18.22
C SER A 177 -13.54 3.31 17.04
N GLU A 178 -14.37 3.26 16.01
CA GLU A 178 -14.12 4.02 14.80
C GLU A 178 -15.46 4.53 14.28
N PHE A 179 -15.56 5.84 14.06
CA PHE A 179 -16.81 6.54 13.71
C PHE A 179 -17.99 6.23 14.65
N GLY A 180 -17.71 6.09 15.95
CA GLY A 180 -18.71 5.76 16.97
C GLY A 180 -19.16 4.30 16.96
N ILE A 181 -18.56 3.45 16.12
CA ILE A 181 -18.80 2.01 16.11
C ILE A 181 -17.74 1.35 17.00
N PRO A 182 -18.12 0.81 18.17
CA PRO A 182 -17.18 0.10 19.01
C PRO A 182 -16.75 -1.21 18.34
N PHE A 183 -15.46 -1.55 18.44
CA PHE A 183 -14.92 -2.79 17.90
C PHE A 183 -15.23 -4.00 18.79
N GLY A 184 -15.43 -3.79 20.09
CA GLY A 184 -15.69 -4.86 21.06
C GLY A 184 -16.79 -5.86 20.66
N PRO A 185 -17.97 -5.45 20.17
CA PRO A 185 -18.98 -6.38 19.66
C PRO A 185 -18.50 -7.26 18.51
N PHE A 186 -17.69 -6.72 17.60
CA PHE A 186 -17.14 -7.47 16.48
C PHE A 186 -16.01 -8.39 16.93
N ALA A 187 -15.08 -7.91 17.76
CA ALA A 187 -14.06 -8.73 18.43
C ALA A 187 -14.71 -9.96 19.10
N ARG A 188 -15.83 -9.74 19.79
CA ARG A 188 -16.57 -10.81 20.47
C ARG A 188 -17.13 -11.87 19.51
N LEU A 189 -17.44 -11.54 18.26
CA LEU A 189 -17.82 -12.56 17.27
C LEU A 189 -16.64 -13.48 16.94
N HIS A 190 -15.41 -12.97 16.89
CA HIS A 190 -14.19 -13.77 16.79
C HIS A 190 -14.01 -14.67 18.03
N GLU A 191 -14.04 -14.06 19.21
CA GLU A 191 -13.83 -14.76 20.48
C GLU A 191 -14.85 -15.88 20.70
N THR A 192 -16.07 -15.75 20.17
CA THR A 192 -17.14 -16.75 20.28
C THR A 192 -17.22 -17.76 19.12
N GLY A 193 -16.33 -17.65 18.14
CA GLY A 193 -16.30 -18.53 16.96
C GLY A 193 -17.42 -18.28 15.95
N LEU A 194 -18.15 -17.17 16.08
CA LEU A 194 -19.26 -16.79 15.20
C LEU A 194 -18.81 -16.06 13.93
N ALA A 195 -17.58 -15.54 13.96
CA ALA A 195 -16.83 -14.97 12.86
C ALA A 195 -15.33 -15.20 13.14
N ARG A 196 -14.44 -14.88 12.20
CA ARG A 196 -13.00 -15.04 12.42
C ARG A 196 -12.22 -13.98 11.69
N GLU A 197 -11.37 -13.28 12.44
CA GLU A 197 -10.40 -12.31 11.94
C GLU A 197 -9.41 -13.00 11.00
N PHE A 198 -8.79 -12.23 10.11
CA PHE A 198 -7.97 -12.76 9.04
C PHE A 198 -6.92 -11.75 8.60
N THR A 199 -5.97 -12.23 7.81
CA THR A 199 -5.02 -11.36 7.10
C THR A 199 -5.55 -11.08 5.70
N ALA A 200 -5.55 -9.81 5.29
CA ALA A 200 -5.78 -9.42 3.91
C ALA A 200 -4.43 -9.22 3.21
N VAL A 201 -4.24 -9.89 2.08
CA VAL A 201 -3.00 -9.85 1.29
C VAL A 201 -3.30 -9.66 -0.18
N GLY A 202 -2.39 -9.03 -0.91
CA GLY A 202 -2.50 -8.88 -2.36
C GLY A 202 -1.18 -8.43 -2.95
N GLU A 203 -0.99 -8.72 -4.23
CA GLU A 203 0.19 -8.30 -4.98
C GLU A 203 -0.15 -8.06 -6.44
N VAL A 204 0.62 -7.19 -7.08
CA VAL A 204 0.60 -6.97 -8.52
C VAL A 204 2.03 -6.70 -9.00
N ASP A 205 2.42 -7.45 -10.03
CA ASP A 205 3.75 -7.40 -10.67
C ASP A 205 3.71 -6.65 -11.99
N GLY A 206 4.90 -6.40 -12.54
CA GLY A 206 5.07 -5.87 -13.90
C GLY A 206 4.57 -4.44 -14.06
N LEU A 207 4.64 -3.65 -12.99
CA LEU A 207 4.34 -2.22 -13.06
C LEU A 207 5.59 -1.47 -13.50
N VAL A 208 5.40 -0.45 -14.34
CA VAL A 208 6.50 0.35 -14.89
C VAL A 208 6.22 1.82 -14.59
N ASP A 209 7.22 2.52 -14.07
CA ASP A 209 7.29 3.98 -13.99
C ASP A 209 8.43 4.47 -14.88
N ALA A 210 8.15 5.36 -15.83
CA ALA A 210 9.15 5.88 -16.76
C ALA A 210 9.11 7.41 -16.75
N GLU A 211 10.23 8.04 -16.40
CA GLU A 211 10.45 9.47 -16.61
C GLU A 211 11.07 9.65 -17.99
N GLY A 212 10.44 10.45 -18.86
CA GLY A 212 10.97 10.78 -20.19
C GLY A 212 12.33 11.49 -20.11
N PRO A 213 13.11 11.54 -21.21
CA PRO A 213 14.42 12.17 -21.21
C PRO A 213 14.32 13.61 -20.75
N ARG A 214 15.21 14.01 -19.82
CA ARG A 214 15.41 15.42 -19.47
C ARG A 214 16.09 16.06 -20.67
N GLU A 215 15.35 16.88 -21.42
CA GLU A 215 15.97 17.72 -22.45
C GLU A 215 17.14 18.47 -21.82
N SER A 216 18.34 18.14 -22.27
CA SER A 216 19.59 18.70 -21.78
C SER A 216 19.52 20.22 -21.91
N CYS A 217 19.55 20.91 -20.78
CA CYS A 217 19.74 22.36 -20.74
C CYS A 217 20.98 22.70 -21.58
N PRO A 218 20.88 23.50 -22.67
CA PRO A 218 22.03 23.79 -23.49
C PRO A 218 23.03 24.57 -22.64
N ARG A 219 24.26 24.03 -22.51
CA ARG A 219 25.42 24.78 -22.02
C ARG A 219 25.53 26.03 -22.89
N GLY A 220 25.11 27.17 -22.35
CA GLY A 220 25.39 28.48 -22.90
C GLY A 220 26.91 28.69 -22.91
N GLY A 221 27.54 28.23 -23.98
CA GLY A 221 28.87 28.68 -24.36
C GLY A 221 28.75 30.12 -24.81
N LEU A 222 28.89 31.07 -23.88
CA LEU A 222 29.21 32.44 -24.25
C LEU A 222 30.72 32.46 -24.52
N LEU A 223 31.05 32.28 -25.79
CA LEU A 223 32.38 32.53 -26.33
C LEU A 223 32.72 34.01 -26.12
N VAL A 224 33.92 34.24 -25.61
CA VAL A 224 34.56 35.52 -25.41
C VAL A 224 34.80 36.18 -26.76
N ASP A 225 34.36 37.43 -26.94
CA ASP A 225 34.93 38.33 -27.94
C ASP A 225 35.44 39.59 -27.24
N THR A 226 36.76 39.62 -27.06
CA THR A 226 37.55 40.82 -26.78
C THR A 226 37.84 41.51 -28.10
N PRO A 227 37.64 42.83 -28.23
CA PRO A 227 38.44 43.61 -29.15
C PRO A 227 39.53 44.37 -28.40
N ALA A 228 40.73 44.22 -28.93
CA ALA A 228 41.93 44.98 -28.63
C ALA A 228 41.71 46.49 -28.87
N GLY A 229 42.50 47.30 -28.19
CA GLY A 229 42.44 48.76 -28.29
C GLY A 229 43.20 49.36 -29.48
N GLU A 230 43.42 50.66 -29.30
CA GLU A 230 44.28 51.63 -30.02
C GLU A 230 43.55 52.62 -30.94
N GLY A 231 43.77 53.91 -30.63
CA GLY A 231 43.33 55.10 -31.38
C GLY A 231 42.87 56.24 -30.49
#